data_AF-A0A067T1F8-F1
#
_entry.id   AF-A0A067T1F8-F1
#
_cell.length_a   1.000
_cell.length_b   1.000
_cell.length_c   1.000
_cell.angle_alpha   90.00
_cell.angle_beta   90.00
_cell.angle_gamma   90.00
#
_symmetry.space_group_name_H-M   'P 1'
#
loop_
_entity.id
_entity.type
_entity.pdbx_description
1 polymer ?
#
loop_
_entity_poly.entity_id
_entity_poly.type
_entity_poly.pdbx_seq_one_letter_code
_entity_poly.pdbx_strand_id
1 'polypeptide(L)'
;MYSQRSSLLAPSTVGTSCYKFISGISHGQEWERQVSFIGMAFGQEILNAQIFSDALSYATKPISTETAPNLAPTAGFSSYQSPATGSHGAPPGSRTDIALHAHDRIPMYDARNTVFDCQTDWPVLSKVLPPFMTEVPRGSFIAVGYTCNTYFGSEKWQLSCNVQFVVVLGTPY
;
A
#
# COMPACT_ATOMS: atom_id res chain seq x y z
N MET A 1 3.24 -4.28 18.90
CA MET A 1 2.13 -3.49 19.48
C MET A 1 1.27 -3.05 18.30
N TYR A 2 0.06 -3.59 18.15
CA TYR A 2 -0.77 -3.40 16.96
C TYR A 2 -1.75 -2.25 17.20
N SER A 3 -1.68 -1.21 16.37
CA SER A 3 -2.55 -0.03 16.48
C SER A 3 -3.87 -0.31 15.75
N GLN A 4 -4.99 -0.12 16.46
CA GLN A 4 -6.34 -0.15 15.87
C GLN A 4 -6.67 1.12 15.05
N ARG A 5 -5.74 2.05 14.94
CA ARG A 5 -5.88 3.34 14.25
C ARG A 5 -4.91 3.43 13.08
N SER A 6 -5.38 3.93 11.95
CA SER A 6 -4.51 4.31 10.83
C SER A 6 -3.68 5.54 11.18
N SER A 7 -2.58 5.71 10.46
CA SER A 7 -1.68 6.86 10.57
C SER A 7 -1.24 7.24 9.15
N LEU A 8 -2.11 7.94 8.42
CA LEU A 8 -1.89 8.33 7.02
C LEU A 8 -1.45 9.80 6.88
N LEU A 9 -1.94 10.68 7.76
CA LEU A 9 -1.57 12.09 7.74
C LEU A 9 -0.13 12.32 8.24
N ALA A 10 0.20 11.71 9.37
CA ALA A 10 1.52 11.81 9.99
C ALA A 10 2.13 10.41 10.19
N PRO A 11 3.45 10.26 10.10
CA PRO A 11 4.12 9.02 10.45
C PRO A 11 3.90 8.69 11.93
N SER A 12 3.75 7.40 12.23
CA SER A 12 3.76 6.88 13.59
C SER A 12 5.11 6.20 13.87
N THR A 13 5.61 6.37 15.09
CA THR A 13 6.83 5.69 15.55
C THR A 13 6.44 4.38 16.22
N VAL A 14 6.90 3.26 15.66
CA VAL A 14 6.72 1.91 16.19
C VAL A 14 8.10 1.31 16.45
N GLY A 15 8.47 1.22 17.72
CA GLY A 15 9.84 0.82 18.10
C GLY A 15 10.86 1.84 17.60
N THR A 16 11.85 1.37 16.83
CA THR A 16 12.86 2.22 16.17
C THR A 16 12.48 2.63 14.75
N SER A 17 11.29 2.27 14.27
CA SER A 17 10.85 2.55 12.89
C SER A 17 9.76 3.61 12.86
N CYS A 18 9.84 4.53 11.90
CA CYS A 18 8.88 5.59 11.66
C CYS A 18 8.24 5.39 10.27
N TYR A 19 6.92 5.22 10.20
CA TYR A 19 6.18 5.02 8.96
C TYR A 19 4.70 5.37 9.09
N LYS A 20 4.04 5.54 7.95
CA LYS A 20 2.59 5.70 7.84
C LYS A 20 1.97 4.36 7.47
N PHE A 21 0.76 4.08 7.96
CA PHE A 21 0.10 2.82 7.66
C PHE A 21 -1.42 2.92 7.74
N ILE A 22 -2.07 1.99 7.07
CA ILE A 22 -3.48 1.65 7.25
C ILE A 22 -3.62 0.13 7.23
N SER A 23 -4.54 -0.40 8.03
CA SER A 23 -4.83 -1.82 8.05
C SER A 23 -6.32 -2.04 7.83
N GLY A 24 -6.66 -3.07 7.06
CA GLY A 24 -8.04 -3.35 6.70
C GLY A 24 -8.28 -4.84 6.53
N ILE A 25 -9.51 -5.25 6.84
CA ILE A 25 -10.00 -6.61 6.57
C ILE A 25 -10.56 -6.61 5.15
N SER A 26 -10.08 -7.51 4.30
CA SER A 26 -10.57 -7.64 2.93
C SER A 26 -12.04 -8.07 2.92
N HIS A 27 -12.80 -7.54 1.96
CA HIS A 27 -14.22 -7.85 1.85
C HIS A 27 -14.42 -9.28 1.30
N GLY A 28 -15.00 -10.17 2.11
CA GLY A 28 -15.40 -11.53 1.70
C GLY A 28 -14.34 -12.24 0.84
N GLN A 29 -14.74 -12.64 -0.37
CA GLN A 29 -13.92 -13.39 -1.34
C GLN A 29 -12.66 -12.65 -1.84
N GLU A 30 -12.50 -11.37 -1.51
CA GLU A 30 -11.35 -10.59 -1.96
C GLU A 30 -10.06 -11.08 -1.30
N TRP A 31 -10.15 -11.61 -0.07
CA TRP A 31 -8.99 -12.14 0.63
C TRP A 31 -8.35 -13.30 -0.13
N GLU A 32 -9.12 -14.33 -0.48
CA GLU A 32 -8.61 -15.52 -1.15
C GLU A 32 -8.10 -15.20 -2.56
N ARG A 33 -8.78 -14.27 -3.26
CA ARG A 33 -8.33 -13.77 -4.58
C ARG A 33 -6.99 -13.06 -4.47
N GLN A 34 -6.85 -12.16 -3.50
CA GLN A 34 -5.64 -11.40 -3.26
C GLN A 34 -4.46 -12.32 -2.90
N VAL A 35 -4.64 -13.24 -1.95
CA VAL A 35 -3.60 -14.20 -1.54
C VAL A 35 -3.17 -15.08 -2.73
N SER A 36 -4.13 -15.61 -3.48
CA SER A 36 -3.86 -16.45 -4.66
C SER A 36 -3.10 -15.68 -5.73
N PHE A 37 -3.53 -14.45 -6.05
CA PHE A 37 -2.86 -13.60 -7.03
C PHE A 37 -1.41 -13.28 -6.62
N ILE A 38 -1.20 -12.89 -5.36
CA ILE A 38 0.13 -12.53 -4.84
C ILE A 38 1.04 -13.76 -4.84
N GLY A 39 0.57 -14.91 -4.35
CA GLY A 39 1.35 -16.15 -4.35
C GLY A 39 1.78 -16.59 -5.75
N MET A 40 0.86 -16.52 -6.72
CA MET A 40 1.17 -16.79 -8.14
C MET A 40 2.16 -15.77 -8.71
N ALA A 41 1.98 -14.48 -8.43
CA ALA A 41 2.83 -13.41 -8.97
C ALA A 41 4.29 -13.53 -8.50
N PHE A 42 4.52 -14.00 -7.28
CA PHE A 42 5.87 -14.19 -6.72
C PHE A 42 6.39 -15.62 -6.82
N GLY A 43 5.58 -16.56 -7.33
CA GLY A 43 5.94 -17.98 -7.41
C GLY A 43 6.23 -18.60 -6.04
N GLN A 44 5.55 -18.14 -4.99
CA GLN A 44 5.73 -18.62 -3.62
C GLN A 44 4.46 -19.30 -3.13
N GLU A 45 4.61 -20.52 -2.61
CA GLU A 45 3.52 -21.26 -1.98
C GLU A 45 3.12 -20.64 -0.63
N ILE A 46 4.11 -20.11 0.10
CA ILE A 46 3.91 -19.51 1.43
C ILE A 46 4.62 -18.16 1.50
N LEU A 47 3.86 -17.13 1.87
CA LEU A 47 4.36 -15.79 2.17
C LEU A 47 3.91 -15.39 3.57
N ASN A 48 4.82 -14.81 4.35
CA ASN A 48 4.50 -14.23 5.65
C ASN A 48 4.21 -12.75 5.47
N ALA A 49 3.05 -12.29 5.93
CA ALA A 49 2.66 -10.89 5.85
C ALA A 49 2.33 -10.35 7.24
N GLN A 50 2.38 -9.02 7.38
CA GLN A 50 1.92 -8.35 8.59
C GLN A 50 0.39 -8.34 8.63
N ILE A 51 -0.17 -9.39 9.25
CA ILE A 51 -1.60 -9.57 9.46
C ILE A 51 -1.88 -9.51 10.96
N PHE A 52 -2.91 -8.76 11.36
CA PHE A 52 -3.39 -8.70 12.74
C PHE A 52 -4.91 -8.69 12.79
N SER A 53 -5.52 -9.66 13.48
CA SER A 53 -6.99 -9.83 13.55
C SER A 53 -7.63 -9.79 12.16
N ASP A 54 -7.09 -10.59 11.23
CA ASP A 54 -7.50 -10.68 9.82
C ASP A 54 -7.35 -9.38 9.00
N ALA A 55 -6.72 -8.35 9.56
CA ALA A 55 -6.41 -7.12 8.85
C ALA A 55 -5.01 -7.18 8.26
N LEU A 56 -4.90 -7.01 6.94
CA LEU A 56 -3.63 -6.83 6.25
C LEU A 56 -3.17 -5.38 6.39
N SER A 57 -1.87 -5.19 6.65
CA SER A 57 -1.28 -3.86 6.80
C SER A 57 -0.66 -3.35 5.51
N TYR A 58 -0.97 -2.10 5.16
CA TYR A 58 -0.40 -1.34 4.05
C TYR A 58 0.38 -0.17 4.62
N ALA A 59 1.67 -0.05 4.30
CA ALA A 59 2.55 0.92 4.94
C ALA A 59 3.46 1.65 3.95
N THR A 60 4.01 2.80 4.37
CA THR A 60 5.13 3.43 3.67
C THR A 60 6.46 2.81 4.11
N LYS A 61 7.54 3.07 3.37
CA LYS A 61 8.87 2.58 3.73
C LYS A 61 9.25 3.09 5.13
N PRO A 62 9.59 2.20 6.08
CA PRO A 62 10.03 2.62 7.40
C PRO A 62 11.37 3.33 7.34
N ILE A 63 11.51 4.38 8.15
CA ILE A 63 12.78 5.05 8.43
C ILE A 63 13.19 4.70 9.86
N SER A 64 14.43 4.25 10.05
CA SER A 64 14.99 4.02 11.38
C SER A 64 15.22 5.37 12.09
N THR A 65 14.77 5.50 13.34
CA THR A 65 14.98 6.69 14.18
C THR A 65 16.40 6.78 14.73
N GLU A 66 17.21 5.72 14.58
CA GLU A 66 18.62 5.65 14.98
C GLU A 66 19.54 5.82 13.75
N THR A 67 19.79 7.08 13.37
CA THR A 67 20.96 7.57 12.58
C THR A 67 21.08 7.31 11.06
N ALA A 68 21.11 8.44 10.32
CA ALA A 68 21.89 8.81 9.11
C ALA A 68 21.66 8.14 7.73
N PRO A 69 21.79 8.93 6.62
CA PRO A 69 21.42 8.55 5.26
C PRO A 69 22.51 7.71 4.59
N ASN A 70 22.15 6.99 3.53
CA ASN A 70 23.02 6.21 2.64
C ASN A 70 23.16 4.73 2.97
N LEU A 71 22.09 3.97 2.75
CA LEU A 71 22.21 2.64 2.16
C LEU A 71 21.30 2.63 0.93
N ALA A 72 21.91 2.53 -0.25
CA ALA A 72 21.19 2.38 -1.51
C ALA A 72 20.22 1.21 -1.39
N PRO A 73 18.96 1.34 -1.86
CA PRO A 73 18.03 0.22 -1.81
C PRO A 73 18.58 -0.89 -2.70
N THR A 74 18.96 -2.01 -2.06
CA THR A 74 19.33 -3.25 -2.72
C THR A 74 18.19 -3.62 -3.66
N ALA A 75 18.52 -3.77 -4.94
CA ALA A 75 17.60 -4.15 -6.00
C ALA A 75 17.02 -5.55 -5.71
N GLY A 76 15.91 -5.59 -4.98
CA GLY A 76 15.13 -6.79 -4.70
C GLY A 76 13.86 -6.84 -5.53
N PHE A 77 13.93 -6.46 -6.81
CA PHE A 77 12.76 -6.46 -7.68
C PHE A 77 12.81 -7.63 -8.66
N SER A 78 11.74 -8.41 -8.68
CA SER A 78 11.38 -9.22 -9.83
C SER A 78 11.13 -8.28 -11.02
N SER A 79 11.92 -8.42 -12.07
CA SER A 79 11.76 -7.71 -13.35
C SER A 79 10.68 -8.31 -14.25
N TYR A 80 9.93 -9.31 -13.76
CA TYR A 80 8.91 -9.99 -14.54
C TYR A 80 7.65 -9.13 -14.64
N GLN A 81 7.65 -8.21 -15.60
CA GLN A 81 6.44 -7.59 -16.11
C GLN A 81 5.60 -8.66 -16.81
N SER A 82 4.33 -8.77 -16.45
CA SER A 82 3.39 -9.59 -17.20
C SER A 82 3.31 -9.08 -18.66
N PRO A 83 3.16 -9.96 -19.66
CA PRO A 83 2.92 -9.55 -21.05
C PRO A 83 1.74 -8.57 -21.20
N ALA A 84 0.78 -8.58 -20.26
CA ALA A 84 -0.35 -7.65 -20.22
C ALA A 84 0.04 -6.20 -19.85
N THR A 85 1.24 -5.99 -19.29
CA THR A 85 1.82 -4.68 -18.95
C THR A 85 3.02 -4.32 -19.83
N GLY A 86 3.33 -5.17 -20.82
CA GLY A 86 4.44 -5.00 -21.74
C GLY A 86 4.13 -3.92 -22.77
N SER A 87 4.92 -2.85 -22.75
CA SER A 87 4.95 -1.73 -23.70
C SER A 87 3.89 -0.63 -23.54
N HIS A 88 4.18 0.34 -22.66
CA HIS A 88 4.10 1.75 -23.05
C HIS A 88 5.30 2.46 -22.41
N GLY A 89 6.16 3.05 -23.25
CA GLY A 89 7.40 3.69 -22.81
C GLY A 89 7.15 4.71 -21.72
N ALA A 90 7.70 4.48 -20.54
CA ALA A 90 7.69 5.48 -19.48
C ALA A 90 8.61 6.65 -19.89
N PRO A 91 8.18 7.91 -19.73
CA PRO A 91 9.02 9.06 -20.06
C PRO A 91 10.25 9.13 -19.13
N PRO A 92 11.39 9.64 -19.62
CA PRO A 92 12.62 9.76 -18.83
C PRO A 92 12.36 10.79 -17.70
N GLY A 93 12.33 10.30 -16.46
CA GLY A 93 11.99 11.10 -15.28
C GLY A 93 10.85 10.56 -14.43
N SER A 94 10.18 9.48 -14.85
CA SER A 94 9.27 8.74 -13.97
C SER A 94 10.09 8.12 -12.83
N ARG A 95 9.98 8.70 -11.62
CA ARG A 95 10.41 8.02 -10.40
C ARG A 95 9.55 6.77 -10.27
N THR A 96 10.07 5.63 -10.73
CA THR A 96 9.52 4.29 -10.50
C THR A 96 9.73 3.89 -9.05
N ASP A 97 9.34 4.75 -8.10
CA ASP A 97 9.41 4.37 -6.70
C ASP A 97 8.20 3.51 -6.36
N ILE A 98 8.45 2.22 -6.24
CA ILE A 98 7.45 1.19 -5.97
C ILE A 98 6.82 1.41 -4.58
N ALA A 99 7.40 2.25 -3.72
CA ALA A 99 6.84 2.56 -2.40
C ALA A 99 7.14 3.99 -1.94
N LEU A 100 6.14 4.63 -1.33
CA LEU A 100 6.27 5.96 -0.71
C LEU A 100 7.18 5.90 0.53
N HIS A 101 7.93 6.98 0.80
CA HIS A 101 8.72 7.14 2.02
C HIS A 101 7.87 7.54 3.23
N ALA A 102 8.40 7.37 4.44
CA ALA A 102 7.67 7.66 5.69
C ALA A 102 7.02 9.06 5.71
N HIS A 103 7.75 10.09 5.26
CA HIS A 103 7.27 11.47 5.28
C HIS A 103 6.48 11.89 4.04
N ASP A 104 6.40 11.04 3.01
CA ASP A 104 5.66 11.37 1.80
C ASP A 104 4.16 11.49 2.11
N ARG A 105 3.49 12.38 1.38
CA ARG A 105 2.03 12.50 1.46
C ARG A 105 1.42 11.32 0.72
N ILE A 106 0.62 10.52 1.42
CA ILE A 106 -0.23 9.50 0.80
C ILE A 106 -1.45 10.23 0.23
N PRO A 107 -1.71 10.18 -1.08
CA PRO A 107 -2.94 10.68 -1.65
C PRO A 107 -4.15 9.95 -1.05
N MET A 108 -5.10 10.72 -0.54
CA MET A 108 -6.36 10.22 -0.02
C MET A 108 -7.49 10.94 -0.75
N TYR A 109 -8.45 10.18 -1.27
CA TYR A 109 -9.54 10.67 -2.10
C TYR A 109 -10.89 10.33 -1.46
N ASP A 110 -11.85 11.24 -1.57
CA ASP A 110 -13.20 11.09 -1.03
C ASP A 110 -14.19 10.76 -2.16
N ALA A 111 -14.66 9.52 -2.19
CA ALA A 111 -15.64 9.04 -3.16
C ALA A 111 -17.05 8.93 -2.57
N ARG A 112 -17.28 9.33 -1.31
CA ARG A 112 -18.57 9.15 -0.62
C ARG A 112 -19.74 9.86 -1.30
N ASN A 113 -19.45 10.99 -1.97
CA ASN A 113 -20.46 11.84 -2.63
C ASN A 113 -20.16 12.08 -4.11
N THR A 114 -19.27 11.28 -4.71
CA THR A 114 -18.83 11.46 -6.10
C THR A 114 -19.02 10.16 -6.86
N VAL A 115 -19.75 10.22 -7.98
CA VAL A 115 -19.84 9.09 -8.89
C VAL A 115 -18.49 8.93 -9.59
N PHE A 116 -17.87 7.76 -9.46
CA PHE A 116 -16.62 7.43 -10.11
C PHE A 116 -16.73 6.04 -10.74
N ASP A 117 -16.14 5.86 -11.92
CA ASP A 117 -16.10 4.58 -12.61
C ASP A 117 -14.76 3.88 -12.34
N CYS A 118 -14.82 2.78 -11.59
CA CYS A 118 -13.70 1.90 -11.30
C CYS A 118 -13.08 1.25 -12.55
N GLN A 119 -13.61 1.41 -13.76
CA GLN A 119 -13.01 0.86 -14.98
C GLN A 119 -12.16 1.90 -15.71
N THR A 120 -12.49 3.19 -15.58
CA THR A 120 -11.86 4.25 -16.37
C THR A 120 -11.10 5.28 -15.54
N ASP A 121 -11.51 5.51 -14.28
CA ASP A 121 -11.11 6.71 -13.55
C ASP A 121 -9.87 6.52 -12.66
N TRP A 122 -9.44 5.27 -12.42
CA TRP A 122 -8.25 4.97 -11.62
C TRP A 122 -6.98 5.74 -12.04
N PRO A 123 -6.68 5.95 -13.33
CA PRO A 123 -5.48 6.69 -13.73
C PRO A 123 -5.55 8.19 -13.43
N VAL A 124 -6.74 8.74 -13.14
CA VAL A 124 -6.99 10.18 -13.02
C VAL A 124 -7.72 10.58 -11.74
N LEU A 125 -7.60 9.77 -10.67
CA LEU A 125 -8.28 10.01 -9.38
C LEU A 125 -8.15 11.43 -8.85
N SER A 126 -6.98 12.07 -9.01
CA SER A 126 -6.73 13.45 -8.55
C SER A 126 -7.57 14.52 -9.25
N LYS A 127 -8.13 14.20 -10.42
CA LYS A 127 -9.01 15.09 -11.20
C LYS A 127 -10.48 14.79 -10.97
N VAL A 128 -10.80 13.53 -10.66
CA VAL A 128 -12.18 13.03 -10.55
C VAL A 128 -12.69 13.13 -9.11
N LEU A 129 -11.84 12.80 -8.13
CA LEU A 129 -12.23 12.74 -6.73
C LEU A 129 -11.64 13.90 -5.92
N PRO A 130 -12.44 14.54 -5.04
CA PRO A 130 -11.92 15.51 -4.10
C PRO A 130 -10.96 14.86 -3.09
N PRO A 131 -10.02 15.63 -2.52
CA PRO A 131 -9.12 15.11 -1.50
C PRO A 131 -9.85 14.81 -0.19
N PHE A 132 -9.55 13.67 0.42
CA PHE A 132 -9.96 13.36 1.79
C PHE A 132 -8.92 13.97 2.75
N MET A 133 -9.35 14.92 3.59
CA MET A 133 -8.44 15.77 4.37
C MET A 133 -8.22 15.30 5.81
N THR A 134 -8.98 14.31 6.28
CA THR A 134 -8.90 13.79 7.66
C THR A 134 -8.24 12.41 7.69
N GLU A 135 -7.90 11.96 8.89
CA GLU A 135 -7.47 10.58 9.08
C GLU A 135 -8.65 9.64 8.85
N VAL A 136 -8.43 8.51 8.17
CA VAL A 136 -9.49 7.55 7.85
C VAL A 136 -10.03 6.93 9.16
N PRO A 137 -11.32 7.11 9.50
CA PRO A 137 -11.87 6.55 10.72
C PRO A 137 -11.86 5.01 10.71
N ARG A 138 -11.66 4.39 11.88
CA ARG A 138 -11.83 2.94 12.04
C ARG A 138 -13.25 2.53 11.64
N GLY A 139 -13.37 1.48 10.85
CA GLY A 139 -14.67 0.98 10.34
C GLY A 139 -15.11 1.62 9.03
N SER A 140 -14.26 2.46 8.41
CA SER A 140 -14.52 2.99 7.08
C SER A 140 -14.41 1.89 6.02
N PHE A 141 -15.22 2.03 4.97
CA PHE A 141 -15.08 1.25 3.75
C PHE A 141 -14.18 2.01 2.78
N ILE A 142 -13.09 1.37 2.35
CA ILE A 142 -12.05 2.01 1.54
C ILE A 142 -11.57 1.07 0.44
N ALA A 143 -11.03 1.66 -0.63
CA ALA A 143 -10.14 0.99 -1.56
C ALA A 143 -8.70 1.47 -1.33
N VAL A 144 -7.74 0.55 -1.28
CA VAL A 144 -6.32 0.87 -1.10
C VAL A 144 -5.58 0.54 -2.39
N GLY A 145 -4.94 1.55 -2.98
CA GLY A 145 -3.95 1.34 -4.02
C GLY A 145 -2.60 1.02 -3.38
N TYR A 146 -2.00 -0.10 -3.72
CA TYR A 146 -0.73 -0.53 -3.15
C TYR A 146 0.12 -1.27 -4.18
N THR A 147 1.42 -1.35 -3.91
CA THR A 147 2.31 -2.32 -4.55
C THR A 147 2.67 -3.42 -3.57
N CYS A 148 3.05 -4.59 -4.07
CA CYS A 148 3.61 -5.65 -3.24
C CYS A 148 5.07 -5.88 -3.56
N ASN A 149 5.84 -6.24 -2.55
CA ASN A 149 7.19 -6.76 -2.72
C ASN A 149 7.42 -7.97 -1.81
N THR A 150 8.27 -8.89 -2.23
CA THR A 150 8.72 -10.01 -1.41
C THR A 150 10.19 -9.89 -1.09
N TYR A 151 10.56 -10.23 0.14
CA TYR A 151 11.95 -10.28 0.56
C TYR A 151 12.17 -11.49 1.47
N PHE A 152 13.37 -12.06 1.41
CA PHE A 152 13.72 -13.16 2.28
C PHE A 152 14.28 -12.61 3.60
N GLY A 153 13.65 -12.97 4.72
CA GLY A 153 14.04 -12.48 6.03
C GLY A 153 13.48 -13.34 7.16
N SER A 154 14.27 -13.51 8.23
CA SER A 154 13.93 -14.41 9.34
C SER A 154 13.61 -15.84 8.85
N GLU A 155 14.46 -16.35 7.93
CA GLU A 155 14.37 -17.69 7.32
C GLU A 155 13.06 -17.98 6.54
N LYS A 156 12.30 -16.94 6.23
CA LYS A 156 11.02 -17.07 5.52
C LYS A 156 10.87 -15.99 4.46
N TRP A 157 10.08 -16.27 3.42
CA TRP A 157 9.63 -15.24 2.50
C TRP A 157 8.60 -14.34 3.19
N GLN A 158 8.89 -13.05 3.17
CA GLN A 158 8.06 -11.99 3.73
C GLN A 158 7.41 -11.21 2.58
N LEU A 159 6.20 -10.72 2.81
CA LEU A 159 5.43 -9.85 1.93
C LEU A 159 5.31 -8.47 2.56
N SER A 160 5.72 -7.44 1.81
CA SER A 160 5.44 -6.03 2.12
C SER A 160 4.36 -5.50 1.19
N CYS A 161 3.32 -4.89 1.75
CA CYS A 161 2.30 -4.17 1.00
C CYS A 161 2.54 -2.67 1.19
N ASN A 162 2.98 -2.00 0.12
CA ASN A 162 3.36 -0.60 0.17
C ASN A 162 2.21 0.29 -0.32
N VAL A 163 1.68 1.12 0.57
CA VAL A 163 0.55 2.01 0.24
C VAL A 163 0.98 3.06 -0.80
N GLN A 164 0.11 3.28 -1.78
CA GLN A 164 0.28 4.29 -2.84
C GLN A 164 -0.80 5.35 -2.78
N PHE A 165 -2.05 4.97 -2.52
CA PHE A 165 -3.17 5.91 -2.29
C PHE A 165 -4.32 5.21 -1.57
N VAL A 166 -5.26 5.99 -1.05
CA VAL A 166 -6.50 5.50 -0.42
C VAL A 166 -7.70 6.23 -1.03
N VAL A 167 -8.76 5.49 -1.35
CA VAL A 167 -10.07 6.03 -1.72
C VAL A 167 -11.07 5.67 -0.65
N VAL A 168 -11.71 6.67 -0.04
CA VAL A 168 -12.73 6.49 0.99
C VAL A 168 -14.10 6.38 0.33
N LEU A 169 -14.73 5.21 0.48
CA LEU A 169 -16.03 4.88 -0.10
C LEU A 169 -17.17 5.07 0.91
N GLY A 170 -16.89 4.90 2.19
CA GLY A 170 -17.85 5.12 3.27
C GLY A 170 -17.16 5.31 4.61
N THR A 171 -17.74 6.15 5.47
CA THR A 171 -17.31 6.32 6.86
C THR A 171 -18.44 5.85 7.80
N PRO A 172 -18.12 5.32 8.99
CA PRO A 172 -19.12 4.87 9.94
C PRO A 172 -19.89 6.01 10.64
N TYR A 173 -19.58 7.27 10.32
CA TYR A 173 -20.22 8.49 10.81
C TYR A 173 -20.34 9.50 9.66
#